data_AF-A0A6G4WQA4-F1
#
_entry.id   AF-A0A6G4WQA4-F1
#
_cell.length_a   1.000
_cell.length_b   1.000
_cell.length_c   1.000
_cell.angle_alpha   90.00
_cell.angle_beta   90.00
_cell.angle_gamma   90.00
#
_symmetry.space_group_name_H-M   'P 1'
#
loop_
_entity.id
_entity.type
_entity.pdbx_description
1 polymer ?
#
loop_
_entity_poly.entity_id
_entity_poly.type
_entity_poly.pdbx_seq_one_letter_code
_entity_poly.pdbx_strand_id
1 'polypeptide(L)'
;MPLTPMSLHELTETVLGCVCAALQVTAAQVPGQPGCPCRSCVVPGQPAWDWCDDPCGDPGDGGQLSVNLIRLFPTNPFPNEDRSVMGSRNCPMPTTTAAEIAVTLLRCAPTPDEQGCPPSCDELDQAAKVLHVDSMTVFNALYCCLNGSEPGRRRGRKYVMGQQRTVGPQGGCVGIEQRVTVALPGCWPCPEDSP
;
A
#
# COMPACT_ATOMS: atom_id res chain seq x y z
N MET A 1 5.03 -22.60 -3.37
CA MET A 1 6.21 -22.18 -2.60
C MET A 1 5.81 -22.10 -1.14
N PRO A 2 6.66 -22.53 -0.19
CA PRO A 2 6.43 -22.31 1.24
C PRO A 2 6.60 -20.82 1.61
N LEU A 3 5.98 -20.38 2.71
CA LEU A 3 6.12 -19.02 3.23
C LEU A 3 7.53 -18.82 3.80
N THR A 4 8.41 -18.10 3.08
CA THR A 4 9.76 -17.76 3.56
C THR A 4 9.73 -16.55 4.50
N PRO A 5 10.74 -16.36 5.36
CA PRO A 5 10.87 -15.15 6.18
C PRO A 5 10.85 -13.84 5.36
N MET A 6 11.30 -13.88 4.10
CA MET A 6 11.34 -12.71 3.21
C MET A 6 10.08 -12.54 2.34
N SER A 7 9.17 -13.53 2.30
CA SER A 7 8.00 -13.50 1.41
C SER A 7 7.14 -12.26 1.57
N LEU A 8 6.99 -11.75 2.79
CA LEU A 8 6.23 -10.53 3.06
C LEU A 8 6.99 -9.29 2.58
N HIS A 9 8.29 -9.21 2.85
CA HIS A 9 9.11 -8.07 2.45
C HIS A 9 9.17 -7.94 0.93
N GLU A 10 9.43 -9.04 0.23
CA GLU A 10 9.43 -9.11 -1.24
C GLU A 10 8.07 -8.70 -1.83
N LEU A 11 6.96 -9.11 -1.20
CA LEU A 11 5.62 -8.68 -1.60
C LEU A 11 5.47 -7.16 -1.45
N THR A 12 5.87 -6.60 -0.31
CA THR A 12 5.73 -5.16 -0.06
C THR A 12 6.62 -4.32 -0.97
N GLU A 13 7.85 -4.76 -1.27
CA GLU A 13 8.74 -4.10 -2.22
C GLU A 13 8.19 -4.17 -3.66
N THR A 14 7.66 -5.32 -4.06
CA THR A 14 7.02 -5.49 -5.37
C THR A 14 5.81 -4.55 -5.51
N VAL A 15 4.98 -4.45 -4.47
CA VAL A 15 3.84 -3.54 -4.45
C VAL A 15 4.31 -2.09 -4.51
N LEU A 16 5.30 -1.70 -3.69
CA LEU A 16 5.87 -0.36 -3.67
C LEU A 16 6.39 0.06 -5.06
N GLY A 17 7.25 -0.77 -5.66
CA GLY A 17 7.84 -0.48 -6.97
C GLY A 17 6.80 -0.39 -8.08
N CYS A 18 5.77 -1.25 -8.04
CA CYS A 18 4.73 -1.25 -9.05
C CYS A 18 3.78 -0.05 -8.93
N VAL A 19 3.41 0.36 -7.70
CA VAL A 19 2.65 1.59 -7.47
C VAL A 19 3.46 2.82 -7.88
N CYS A 20 4.74 2.85 -7.52
CA CYS A 20 5.65 3.92 -7.92
C CYS A 20 5.74 4.07 -9.45
N ALA A 21 5.90 2.95 -10.18
CA ALA A 21 5.91 2.97 -11.64
C ALA A 21 4.57 3.47 -12.22
N ALA A 22 3.43 3.08 -11.65
CA ALA A 22 2.11 3.55 -12.09
C ALA A 22 1.91 5.05 -11.87
N LEU A 23 2.37 5.59 -10.74
CA LEU A 23 2.36 7.03 -10.46
C LEU A 23 3.22 7.79 -11.48
N GLN A 24 4.40 7.27 -11.80
CA GLN A 24 5.28 7.90 -12.79
C GLN A 24 4.65 7.93 -14.20
N VAL A 25 4.02 6.83 -14.60
CA VAL A 25 3.30 6.76 -15.88
C VAL A 25 2.13 7.74 -15.89
N THR A 26 1.41 7.88 -14.78
CA THR A 26 0.27 8.80 -14.67
C THR A 26 0.71 10.25 -14.72
N ALA A 27 1.83 10.61 -14.06
CA ALA A 27 2.41 11.95 -14.14
C ALA A 27 2.77 12.35 -15.57
N ALA A 28 3.23 11.41 -16.40
CA ALA A 28 3.49 11.66 -17.82
C ALA A 28 2.21 11.87 -18.66
N GLN A 29 1.05 11.41 -18.18
CA GLN A 29 -0.23 11.48 -18.91
C GLN A 29 -1.14 12.61 -18.44
N VAL A 30 -1.05 13.00 -17.17
CA VAL A 30 -1.93 13.98 -16.53
C VAL A 30 -1.12 15.24 -16.19
N PRO A 31 -1.31 16.35 -16.92
CA PRO A 31 -0.61 17.59 -16.63
C PRO A 31 -0.83 18.08 -15.19
N GLY A 32 0.26 18.41 -14.50
CA GLY A 32 0.26 18.85 -13.11
C GLY A 32 0.13 17.74 -12.08
N GLN A 33 0.09 16.47 -12.49
CA GLN A 33 0.11 15.34 -11.55
C GLN A 33 1.54 15.05 -11.12
N PRO A 34 1.83 15.01 -9.81
CA PRO A 34 3.14 14.61 -9.31
C PRO A 34 3.39 13.11 -9.53
N GLY A 35 4.65 12.77 -9.81
CA GLY A 35 5.09 11.38 -10.01
C GLY A 35 5.16 10.57 -8.73
N CYS A 36 5.91 9.47 -8.77
CA CYS A 36 6.23 8.72 -7.57
C CYS A 36 7.05 9.61 -6.62
N PRO A 37 6.64 9.77 -5.34
CA PRO A 37 7.43 10.53 -4.39
C PRO A 37 8.80 9.91 -4.18
N CYS A 38 9.81 10.74 -4.03
CA CYS A 38 11.17 10.28 -3.80
C CYS A 38 11.32 9.54 -2.47
N ARG A 39 10.55 9.92 -1.44
CA ARG A 39 10.39 9.12 -0.23
C ARG A 39 9.41 7.98 -0.48
N SER A 40 9.89 6.93 -1.12
CA SER A 40 9.18 5.67 -1.34
C SER A 40 9.85 4.53 -0.55
N CYS A 41 9.19 3.98 0.47
CA CYS A 41 9.80 2.94 1.29
C CYS A 41 8.80 1.96 1.91
N VAL A 42 9.26 0.74 2.16
CA VAL A 42 8.56 -0.19 3.05
C VAL A 42 8.83 0.24 4.49
N VAL A 43 7.78 0.41 5.29
CA VAL A 43 7.88 0.90 6.67
C VAL A 43 7.31 -0.14 7.65
N PRO A 44 7.77 -0.16 8.92
CA PRO A 44 7.40 -1.21 9.88
C PRO A 44 5.95 -1.11 10.39
N GLY A 45 5.26 0.01 10.17
CA GLY A 45 3.92 0.27 10.69
C GLY A 45 3.31 1.51 10.05
N GLN A 46 2.42 2.22 10.75
CA GLN A 46 1.90 3.49 10.23
C GLN A 46 3.04 4.51 10.08
N PRO A 47 3.18 5.15 8.91
CA PRO A 47 4.21 6.15 8.69
C PRO A 47 3.94 7.41 9.52
N ALA A 48 5.01 8.07 9.97
CA ALA A 48 4.93 9.46 10.42
C ALA A 48 4.64 10.38 9.22
N TRP A 49 3.89 11.46 9.44
CA TRP A 49 3.50 12.44 8.41
C TRP A 49 4.40 13.66 8.52
N ASP A 50 5.65 13.50 8.13
CA ASP A 50 6.70 14.48 8.42
C ASP A 50 7.43 15.00 7.17
N TRP A 51 7.05 14.57 5.96
CA TRP A 51 7.78 14.86 4.70
C TRP A 51 6.88 14.97 3.46
N CYS A 52 5.63 15.45 3.59
CA CYS A 52 4.81 15.66 2.40
C CYS A 52 5.29 16.85 1.54
N ASP A 53 5.96 17.83 2.16
CA ASP A 53 6.35 19.12 1.56
C ASP A 53 7.82 19.23 1.15
N ASP A 54 8.60 18.16 1.34
CA ASP A 54 10.02 18.18 0.98
C ASP A 54 10.21 17.61 -0.44
N PRO A 55 10.51 18.44 -1.45
CA PRO A 55 10.82 17.97 -2.78
C PRO A 55 12.23 17.38 -2.80
N CYS A 56 12.39 16.10 -3.16
CA CYS A 56 13.73 15.59 -3.48
C CYS A 56 14.13 15.92 -4.94
N GLY A 57 13.84 17.13 -5.38
CA GLY A 57 13.93 17.53 -6.79
C GLY A 57 13.25 18.87 -7.06
N ASP A 58 12.42 18.91 -8.11
CA ASP A 58 11.74 20.12 -8.51
C ASP A 58 10.59 20.48 -7.53
N PRO A 59 10.23 21.77 -7.41
CA PRO A 59 9.07 22.18 -6.62
C PRO A 59 7.81 21.45 -7.09
N GLY A 60 7.20 20.64 -6.22
CA GLY A 60 6.01 19.83 -6.52
C GLY A 60 6.22 18.32 -6.50
N ASP A 61 7.47 17.84 -6.40
CA ASP A 61 7.80 16.41 -6.25
C ASP A 61 7.72 15.89 -4.81
N GLY A 62 7.22 16.73 -3.89
CA GLY A 62 6.99 16.38 -2.50
C GLY A 62 6.00 15.24 -2.31
N GLY A 63 6.20 14.48 -1.25
CA GLY A 63 5.28 13.42 -0.84
C GLY A 63 5.97 12.23 -0.22
N GLN A 64 5.15 11.30 0.24
CA GLN A 64 5.61 10.06 0.83
C GLN A 64 4.75 8.90 0.35
N LEU A 65 5.38 7.91 -0.28
CA LEU A 65 4.76 6.63 -0.58
C LEU A 65 5.30 5.60 0.39
N SER A 66 4.43 4.91 1.12
CA SER A 66 4.84 3.85 2.01
C SER A 66 3.95 2.62 1.89
N VAL A 67 4.57 1.46 2.12
CA VAL A 67 3.87 0.18 2.21
C VAL A 67 4.20 -0.44 3.56
N ASN A 68 3.19 -0.86 4.30
CA ASN A 68 3.38 -1.51 5.59
C ASN A 68 2.43 -2.68 5.78
N LEU A 69 2.87 -3.62 6.61
CA LEU A 69 1.99 -4.69 7.09
C LEU A 69 1.02 -4.12 8.13
N ILE A 70 -0.26 -4.47 8.01
CA ILE A 70 -1.28 -4.20 9.02
C ILE A 70 -1.43 -5.41 9.94
N ARG A 71 -1.59 -6.61 9.35
CA ARG A 71 -1.67 -7.86 10.10
C ARG A 71 -1.46 -9.08 9.22
N LEU A 72 -1.04 -10.17 9.84
CA LEU A 72 -1.05 -11.52 9.28
C LEU A 72 -2.09 -12.36 10.02
N PHE A 73 -2.85 -13.16 9.30
CA PHE A 73 -3.83 -14.05 9.92
C PHE A 73 -4.03 -15.33 9.09
N PRO A 74 -4.31 -16.48 9.73
CA PRO A 74 -4.69 -17.69 9.02
C PRO A 74 -6.04 -17.50 8.33
N THR A 75 -6.26 -18.16 7.18
CA THR A 75 -7.47 -17.93 6.40
C THR A 75 -8.03 -19.20 5.77
N ASN A 76 -9.34 -19.41 5.90
CA ASN A 76 -10.04 -20.57 5.36
C ASN A 76 -11.58 -20.36 5.31
N PRO A 77 -12.22 -20.23 4.13
CA PRO A 77 -11.61 -19.94 2.84
C PRO A 77 -11.15 -18.47 2.75
N PHE A 78 -10.16 -18.19 1.91
CA PHE A 78 -9.70 -16.83 1.65
C PHE A 78 -10.81 -15.89 1.15
N PRO A 79 -10.97 -14.66 1.68
CA PRO A 79 -10.11 -13.96 2.65
C PRO A 79 -10.57 -14.06 4.11
N ASN A 80 -11.50 -14.95 4.46
CA ASN A 80 -12.05 -15.02 5.81
C ASN A 80 -11.02 -15.51 6.81
N GLU A 81 -10.91 -14.82 7.94
CA GLU A 81 -10.02 -15.20 9.03
C GLU A 81 -10.45 -16.54 9.64
N ASP A 82 -9.52 -17.48 9.68
CA ASP A 82 -9.74 -18.78 10.31
C ASP A 82 -9.56 -18.63 11.83
N ARG A 83 -10.61 -18.96 12.58
CA ARG A 83 -10.65 -18.90 14.05
C ARG A 83 -10.71 -20.29 14.68
N SER A 84 -10.44 -21.34 13.91
CA SER A 84 -10.38 -22.70 14.42
C SER A 84 -9.27 -22.85 15.46
N VAL A 85 -9.53 -23.68 16.47
CA VAL A 85 -8.57 -23.93 17.55
C VAL A 85 -7.54 -24.96 17.08
N MET A 86 -6.30 -24.50 16.90
CA MET A 86 -5.17 -25.34 16.55
C MET A 86 -4.89 -26.38 17.65
N GLY A 87 -4.48 -27.60 17.26
CA GLY A 87 -4.19 -28.69 18.21
C GLY A 87 -5.42 -29.42 18.73
N SER A 88 -6.64 -29.08 18.29
CA SER A 88 -7.80 -29.93 18.46
C SER A 88 -7.69 -31.17 17.55
N ARG A 89 -8.26 -32.32 17.96
CA ARG A 89 -8.16 -33.58 17.18
C ARG A 89 -8.60 -33.33 15.73
N ASN A 90 -7.71 -33.64 14.78
CA ASN A 90 -7.89 -33.45 13.34
C ASN A 90 -7.89 -32.00 12.82
N CYS A 91 -7.26 -31.03 13.50
CA CYS A 91 -7.10 -29.69 12.95
C CYS A 91 -5.87 -29.61 12.01
N PRO A 92 -6.04 -29.49 10.69
CA PRO A 92 -4.91 -29.28 9.78
C PRO A 92 -4.32 -27.87 10.00
N MET A 93 -3.00 -27.76 9.86
CA MET A 93 -2.34 -26.44 9.83
C MET A 93 -2.94 -25.58 8.70
N PRO A 94 -3.06 -24.25 8.88
CA PRO A 94 -3.60 -23.37 7.86
C PRO A 94 -2.79 -23.50 6.56
N THR A 95 -3.46 -23.92 5.49
CA THR A 95 -2.82 -24.08 4.18
C THR A 95 -2.55 -22.73 3.50
N THR A 96 -3.07 -21.64 4.05
CA THR A 96 -2.97 -20.30 3.49
C THR A 96 -2.94 -19.28 4.62
N THR A 97 -2.06 -18.29 4.47
CA THR A 97 -1.95 -17.13 5.36
C THR A 97 -2.39 -15.89 4.57
N ALA A 98 -3.21 -15.04 5.16
CA ALA A 98 -3.56 -13.75 4.60
C ALA A 98 -2.65 -12.66 5.18
N ALA A 99 -2.11 -11.81 4.32
CA ALA A 99 -1.43 -10.58 4.70
C ALA A 99 -2.29 -9.38 4.32
N GLU A 100 -2.74 -8.62 5.32
CA GLU A 100 -3.33 -7.30 5.09
C GLU A 100 -2.20 -6.27 5.11
N ILE A 101 -1.98 -5.62 3.98
CA ILE A 101 -1.02 -4.53 3.84
C ILE A 101 -1.76 -3.22 3.55
N ALA A 102 -1.16 -2.11 3.94
CA ALA A 102 -1.61 -0.77 3.58
C ALA A 102 -0.58 -0.11 2.68
N VAL A 103 -1.06 0.51 1.61
CA VAL A 103 -0.31 1.42 0.75
C VAL A 103 -0.78 2.83 1.09
N THR A 104 0.13 3.65 1.60
CA THR A 104 -0.17 5.04 1.99
C THR A 104 0.59 5.98 1.07
N LEU A 105 -0.13 6.91 0.43
CA LEU A 105 0.45 7.97 -0.39
C LEU A 105 0.02 9.31 0.18
N LEU A 106 0.99 10.12 0.62
CA LEU A 106 0.80 11.45 1.16
C LEU A 106 1.35 12.52 0.20
N ARG A 107 0.64 13.64 0.13
CA ARG A 107 0.92 14.86 -0.64
C ARG A 107 0.71 16.09 0.24
N CYS A 108 1.17 17.24 -0.21
CA CYS A 108 0.85 18.52 0.44
C CYS A 108 -0.62 18.86 0.29
N ALA A 109 -1.21 19.31 1.39
CA ALA A 109 -2.43 20.07 1.40
C ALA A 109 -2.09 21.56 1.46
N PRO A 110 -2.82 22.43 0.75
CA PRO A 110 -2.73 23.87 0.95
C PRO A 110 -2.96 24.21 2.43
N THR A 111 -2.07 25.01 3.01
CA THR A 111 -2.16 25.51 4.38
C THR A 111 -2.44 27.00 4.40
N PRO A 112 -2.86 27.58 5.54
CA PRO A 112 -2.92 29.03 5.68
C PRO A 112 -1.59 29.70 5.35
N ASP A 113 -1.65 30.90 4.77
CA ASP A 113 -0.47 31.69 4.45
C ASP A 113 0.20 32.30 5.71
N GLU A 114 1.29 33.04 5.52
CA GLU A 114 2.02 33.72 6.61
C GLU A 114 1.16 34.77 7.34
N GLN A 115 0.12 35.29 6.68
CA GLN A 115 -0.83 36.24 7.23
C GLN A 115 -2.00 35.54 7.94
N GLY A 116 -2.05 34.20 7.91
CA GLY A 116 -3.10 33.39 8.50
C GLY A 116 -4.38 33.33 7.67
N CYS A 117 -4.35 33.74 6.40
CA CYS A 117 -5.48 33.61 5.50
C CYS A 117 -5.64 32.14 5.08
N PRO A 118 -6.87 31.60 5.05
CA PRO A 118 -7.09 30.23 4.60
C PRO A 118 -6.80 30.09 3.09
N PRO A 119 -6.46 28.88 2.61
CA PRO A 119 -6.27 28.64 1.19
C PRO A 119 -7.56 28.92 0.41
N SER A 120 -7.39 29.37 -0.82
CA SER A 120 -8.48 29.62 -1.76
C SER A 120 -9.15 28.32 -2.20
N CYS A 121 -10.39 28.42 -2.68
CA CYS A 121 -11.09 27.26 -3.24
C CYS A 121 -10.35 26.68 -4.46
N ASP A 122 -9.66 27.51 -5.24
CA ASP A 122 -8.93 27.07 -6.43
C ASP A 122 -7.70 26.24 -6.05
N GLU A 123 -6.98 26.63 -4.99
CA GLU A 123 -5.86 25.84 -4.45
C GLU A 123 -6.35 24.49 -3.89
N LEU A 124 -7.49 24.50 -3.18
CA LEU A 124 -8.11 23.28 -2.67
C LEU A 124 -8.60 22.36 -3.79
N ASP A 125 -9.17 22.91 -4.86
CA ASP A 125 -9.61 22.14 -6.04
C ASP A 125 -8.42 21.48 -6.75
N GLN A 126 -7.31 22.20 -6.91
CA GLN A 126 -6.08 21.66 -7.49
C GLN A 126 -5.52 20.51 -6.65
N ALA A 127 -5.45 20.68 -5.32
CA ALA A 127 -5.00 19.62 -4.41
C ALA A 127 -5.95 18.41 -4.43
N ALA A 128 -7.27 18.65 -4.46
CA ALA A 128 -8.27 17.59 -4.56
C ALA A 128 -8.15 16.81 -5.87
N LYS A 129 -7.93 17.50 -6.99
CA LYS A 129 -7.68 16.86 -8.29
C LYS A 129 -6.48 15.93 -8.25
N VAL A 130 -5.36 16.39 -7.69
CA VAL A 130 -4.14 15.56 -7.51
C VAL A 130 -4.46 14.31 -6.70
N LEU A 131 -5.15 14.49 -5.57
CA LEU A 131 -5.51 13.39 -4.69
C LEU A 131 -6.47 12.39 -5.33
N HIS A 132 -7.44 12.85 -6.12
CA HIS A 132 -8.37 11.99 -6.85
C HIS A 132 -7.66 11.15 -7.93
N VAL A 133 -6.73 11.75 -8.65
CA VAL A 133 -5.92 11.05 -9.66
C VAL A 133 -5.01 10.03 -8.99
N ASP A 134 -4.33 10.40 -7.90
CA ASP A 134 -3.51 9.49 -7.10
C ASP A 134 -4.36 8.31 -6.56
N SER A 135 -5.57 8.59 -6.07
CA SER A 135 -6.53 7.61 -5.56
C SER A 135 -6.82 6.53 -6.61
N MET A 136 -7.24 6.95 -7.80
CA MET A 136 -7.53 6.02 -8.89
C MET A 136 -6.28 5.31 -9.41
N THR A 137 -5.13 5.99 -9.41
CA THR A 137 -3.86 5.42 -9.85
C THR A 137 -3.41 4.30 -8.94
N VAL A 138 -3.37 4.52 -7.62
CA VAL A 138 -2.99 3.49 -6.64
C VAL A 138 -3.97 2.32 -6.66
N PHE A 139 -5.27 2.61 -6.75
CA PHE A 139 -6.31 1.59 -6.83
C PHE A 139 -6.10 0.68 -8.05
N ASN A 140 -5.98 1.26 -9.25
CA ASN A 140 -5.78 0.53 -10.50
C ASN A 140 -4.42 -0.18 -10.55
N ALA A 141 -3.37 0.46 -10.03
CA ALA A 141 -2.04 -0.13 -9.93
C ALA A 141 -2.13 -1.46 -9.19
N LEU A 142 -2.73 -1.50 -8.00
CA LEU A 142 -2.81 -2.73 -7.21
C LEU A 142 -3.56 -3.87 -7.92
N TYR A 143 -4.63 -3.58 -8.67
CA TYR A 143 -5.30 -4.59 -9.50
C TYR A 143 -4.36 -5.21 -10.53
N CYS A 144 -3.58 -4.38 -11.22
CA CYS A 144 -2.64 -4.81 -12.25
C CYS A 144 -1.42 -5.53 -11.64
N CYS A 145 -0.83 -4.95 -10.59
CA CYS A 145 0.37 -5.43 -9.93
C CYS A 145 0.17 -6.82 -9.32
N LEU A 146 -0.91 -7.02 -8.56
CA LEU A 146 -1.13 -8.27 -7.82
C LEU A 146 -1.55 -9.43 -8.70
N ASN A 147 -2.16 -9.16 -9.86
CA ASN A 147 -2.47 -10.19 -10.84
C ASN A 147 -1.19 -10.75 -11.52
N GLY A 148 -0.11 -9.98 -11.56
CA GLY A 148 1.18 -10.37 -12.17
C GLY A 148 2.30 -10.75 -11.19
N SER A 149 2.13 -10.53 -9.88
CA SER A 149 3.23 -10.58 -8.90
C SER A 149 3.59 -11.96 -8.34
N GLU A 150 3.08 -13.06 -8.91
CA GLU A 150 3.44 -14.43 -8.50
C GLU A 150 4.14 -15.18 -9.64
N PRO A 151 5.49 -15.25 -9.64
CA PRO A 151 6.24 -16.02 -10.63
C PRO A 151 5.79 -17.49 -10.64
N GLY A 152 5.46 -18.01 -11.83
CA GLY A 152 5.10 -19.42 -12.01
C GLY A 152 3.62 -19.77 -11.77
N ARG A 153 2.75 -18.82 -11.39
CA ARG A 153 1.30 -19.04 -11.36
C ARG A 153 0.59 -18.47 -12.59
N ARG A 154 -0.05 -19.35 -13.36
CA ARG A 154 -0.88 -18.98 -14.53
C ARG A 154 -2.09 -18.09 -14.19
N ARG A 155 -2.52 -18.02 -12.92
CA ARG A 155 -3.70 -17.25 -12.46
C ARG A 155 -3.37 -16.13 -11.46
N GLY A 156 -2.10 -15.73 -11.36
CA GLY A 156 -1.68 -14.67 -10.45
C GLY A 156 -1.85 -15.01 -8.97
N ARG A 157 -1.61 -14.02 -8.11
CA ARG A 157 -1.81 -14.13 -6.67
C ARG A 157 -3.30 -13.93 -6.34
N LYS A 158 -3.83 -14.65 -5.35
CA LYS A 158 -5.19 -14.36 -4.85
C LYS A 158 -5.13 -13.14 -3.93
N TYR A 159 -5.97 -12.15 -4.17
CA TYR A 159 -6.06 -10.96 -3.33
C TYR A 159 -7.51 -10.46 -3.26
N VAL A 160 -7.81 -9.66 -2.24
CA VAL A 160 -9.05 -8.91 -2.11
C VAL A 160 -8.70 -7.46 -1.82
N MET A 161 -9.24 -6.55 -2.63
CA MET A 161 -9.09 -5.13 -2.41
C MET A 161 -9.92 -4.72 -1.19
N GLY A 162 -9.25 -4.09 -0.23
CA GLY A 162 -9.90 -3.46 0.90
C GLY A 162 -10.41 -2.07 0.54
N GLN A 163 -10.93 -1.38 1.55
CA GLN A 163 -11.36 0.01 1.40
C GLN A 163 -10.16 0.92 1.10
N GLN A 164 -10.35 1.83 0.15
CA GLN A 164 -9.56 3.04 0.04
C GLN A 164 -10.16 4.12 0.92
N ARG A 165 -9.33 4.83 1.66
CA ARG A 165 -9.77 6.00 2.43
C ARG A 165 -8.82 7.16 2.22
N THR A 166 -9.38 8.35 2.18
CA THR A 166 -8.61 9.58 2.33
C THR A 166 -8.19 9.73 3.79
N VAL A 167 -6.96 10.15 4.01
CA VAL A 167 -6.39 10.43 5.33
C VAL A 167 -5.91 11.88 5.40
N GLY A 168 -6.15 12.54 6.53
CA GLY A 168 -5.65 13.89 6.83
C GLY A 168 -6.74 14.96 6.81
N PRO A 169 -6.37 16.25 6.82
CA PRO A 169 -5.01 16.78 6.84
C PRO A 169 -4.38 16.75 8.25
N GLN A 170 -3.09 16.43 8.35
CA GLN A 170 -2.31 16.54 9.59
C GLN A 170 -0.90 17.04 9.25
N GLY A 171 -0.47 18.14 9.88
CA GLY A 171 0.84 18.74 9.62
C GLY A 171 1.05 19.20 8.18
N GLY A 172 -0.03 19.62 7.49
CA GLY A 172 0.03 19.99 6.07
C GLY A 172 0.02 18.81 5.10
N CYS A 173 -0.04 17.57 5.60
CA CYS A 173 -0.09 16.37 4.75
C CYS A 173 -1.51 15.84 4.61
N VAL A 174 -1.91 15.50 3.38
CA VAL A 174 -3.16 14.80 3.05
C VAL A 174 -2.83 13.65 2.11
N GLY A 175 -3.62 12.58 2.11
CA GLY A 175 -3.31 11.46 1.27
C GLY A 175 -4.38 10.39 1.22
N ILE A 176 -3.98 9.24 0.72
CA ILE A 176 -4.81 8.04 0.62
C ILE A 176 -4.14 6.87 1.33
N GLU A 177 -4.94 6.05 1.98
CA GLU A 177 -4.55 4.72 2.46
C GLU A 177 -5.42 3.70 1.71
N GLN A 178 -4.76 2.84 0.92
CA GLN A 178 -5.40 1.71 0.25
C GLN A 178 -4.98 0.41 0.94
N ARG A 179 -5.97 -0.35 1.42
CA ARG A 179 -5.73 -1.66 2.02
C ARG A 179 -5.88 -2.77 0.99
N VAL A 180 -5.06 -3.80 1.09
CA VAL A 180 -5.23 -5.01 0.29
C VAL A 180 -4.88 -6.24 1.10
N THR A 181 -5.73 -7.25 1.02
CA THR A 181 -5.49 -8.55 1.64
C THR A 181 -4.98 -9.49 0.58
N VAL A 182 -3.81 -10.08 0.82
CA VAL A 182 -3.09 -10.90 -0.15
C VAL A 182 -2.91 -12.30 0.41
N ALA A 183 -3.24 -13.32 -0.39
CA ALA A 183 -2.97 -14.70 -0.02
C ALA A 183 -1.48 -15.00 -0.18
N LEU A 184 -0.88 -15.40 0.93
CA LEU A 184 0.45 -16.00 1.01
C LEU A 184 0.31 -17.52 1.13
N PRO A 185 1.35 -18.27 0.75
CA PRO A 185 1.38 -19.70 1.02
C PRO A 185 1.23 -20.03 2.51
N GLY A 186 0.87 -21.29 2.78
CA GLY A 186 0.80 -21.82 4.15
C GLY A 186 2.16 -21.79 4.87
N CYS A 187 2.12 -22.15 6.15
CA CYS A 187 3.28 -22.08 7.04
C CYS A 187 4.50 -22.84 6.50
N TRP A 188 5.69 -22.32 6.84
CA TRP A 188 6.94 -23.07 6.71
C TRP A 188 6.90 -24.31 7.60
N PRO A 189 7.57 -25.43 7.24
CA PRO A 189 7.73 -26.58 8.13
C PRO A 189 8.24 -26.16 9.51
N CYS A 190 7.79 -26.82 10.57
CA CYS A 190 8.35 -26.56 11.89
C CYS A 190 9.84 -26.95 11.90
N PRO A 191 10.71 -26.27 12.70
CA PRO A 191 12.13 -26.59 12.76
C PRO A 191 12.42 -28.08 13.07
N GLU A 192 11.55 -28.71 13.86
CA GLU A 192 11.64 -30.13 14.24
C GLU A 192 11.25 -31.10 13.10
N ASP A 193 10.57 -30.60 12.07
CA ASP A 193 10.16 -31.35 10.86
C ASP A 193 11.13 -31.12 9.67
N SER A 194 12.23 -30.41 9.90
CA SER A 194 13.29 -30.18 8.90
C SER A 194 14.26 -31.38 8.92
N PRO A 195 14.54 -32.06 7.79
CA PRO A 195 15.46 -33.18 7.75
C PRO A 195 16.90 -32.82 8.12
#